data_AF-A0A353ZSW0-F1
#
_entry.id   AF-A0A353ZSW0-F1
#
_cell.length_a   1.000
_cell.length_b   1.000
_cell.length_c   1.000
_cell.angle_alpha   90.00
_cell.angle_beta   90.00
_cell.angle_gamma   90.00
#
_symmetry.space_group_name_H-M   'P 1'
#
loop_
_entity.id
_entity.type
_entity.pdbx_description
1 polymer ?
#
loop_
_entity_poly.entity_id
_entity_poly.type
_entity_poly.pdbx_seq_one_letter_code
_entity_poly.pdbx_strand_id
1 'polypeptide(L)'
;EAEKLNLSNGAVCNLLGGSSSKYPHRHRFADPMTTLPLAVPVIAVHGSEDTTVPLGQSESYVNAGTTAHMDARLVKVPGDHYALIDPKTPGYRACRELVRSLLG
;
A
#
# COMPACT_ATOMS: atom_id res chain seq x y z
N GLU A 1 -3.45 10.35 3.28
CA GLU A 1 -3.86 10.90 1.96
C GLU A 1 -5.17 10.30 1.43
N ALA A 2 -5.37 8.99 1.57
CA ALA A 2 -6.59 8.29 1.13
C ALA A 2 -7.92 8.96 1.51
N GLU A 3 -8.05 9.50 2.73
CA GLU A 3 -9.23 10.28 3.16
C GLU A 3 -9.47 11.50 2.26
N LYS A 4 -8.44 12.31 2.03
CA LYS A 4 -8.52 13.55 1.23
C LYS A 4 -8.90 13.24 -0.23
N LEU A 5 -8.43 12.11 -0.74
CA LEU A 5 -8.74 11.62 -2.09
C LEU A 5 -10.10 10.91 -2.17
N ASN A 6 -10.80 10.74 -1.05
CA ASN A 6 -12.08 10.05 -0.96
C ASN A 6 -12.07 8.64 -1.59
N LEU A 7 -10.97 7.91 -1.44
CA LEU A 7 -10.81 6.59 -2.06
C LEU A 7 -11.91 5.61 -1.61
N SER A 8 -12.35 4.77 -2.54
CA SER A 8 -13.37 3.74 -2.31
C SER A 8 -14.65 4.28 -1.66
N ASN A 9 -15.14 5.43 -2.16
CA ASN A 9 -16.36 6.09 -1.69
C ASN A 9 -16.33 6.42 -0.19
N GLY A 10 -15.21 6.98 0.28
CA GLY A 10 -15.06 7.41 1.67
C GLY A 10 -14.81 6.29 2.66
N ALA A 11 -14.22 5.17 2.21
CA ALA A 11 -13.97 3.99 3.05
C ALA A 11 -13.21 4.33 4.34
N VAL A 12 -12.25 5.26 4.29
CA VAL A 12 -11.50 5.72 5.47
C VAL A 12 -12.43 6.34 6.52
N CYS A 13 -13.30 7.26 6.12
CA CYS A 13 -14.26 7.90 7.03
C CYS A 13 -15.28 6.90 7.56
N ASN A 14 -15.76 5.98 6.71
CA ASN A 14 -16.71 4.95 7.09
C ASN A 14 -16.13 4.01 8.15
N LEU A 15 -14.87 3.58 7.98
CA LEU A 15 -14.17 2.71 8.93
C LEU A 15 -13.84 3.42 10.24
N LEU A 16 -13.31 4.65 10.18
CA LEU A 16 -12.80 5.38 11.35
C LEU A 16 -13.88 6.19 12.08
N GLY A 17 -15.10 6.21 11.54
CA GLY A 17 -16.28 6.87 12.11
C GLY A 17 -16.36 8.38 11.87
N GLY A 18 -15.56 8.91 10.94
CA GLY A 18 -15.55 10.33 10.55
C GLY A 18 -14.20 10.80 10.01
N SER A 19 -14.09 12.09 9.71
CA SER A 19 -12.90 12.72 9.14
C SER A 19 -11.72 12.78 10.12
N SER A 20 -10.51 12.97 9.59
CA SER A 20 -9.28 13.17 10.35
C SER A 20 -9.31 14.44 11.20
N SER A 21 -10.03 15.47 10.75
CA SER A 21 -10.27 16.68 11.55
C SER A 21 -11.11 16.41 12.80
N LYS A 22 -12.08 15.48 12.72
CA LYS A 22 -12.96 15.13 13.84
C LYS A 22 -12.35 14.07 14.75
N TYR A 23 -11.66 13.09 14.19
CA TYR A 23 -11.05 11.97 14.94
C TYR A 23 -9.56 11.79 14.61
N PRO A 24 -8.70 12.77 14.91
CA PRO A 24 -7.31 12.79 14.47
C PRO A 24 -6.50 11.60 14.98
N HIS A 25 -6.72 11.16 16.23
CA HIS A 25 -6.01 10.02 16.79
C HIS A 25 -6.34 8.70 16.08
N ARG A 26 -7.60 8.48 15.68
CA ARG A 26 -7.99 7.25 14.96
C ARG A 26 -7.31 7.16 13.59
N HIS A 27 -7.27 8.28 12.87
CA HIS A 27 -6.57 8.38 11.59
C HIS A 27 -5.07 8.20 11.75
N ARG A 28 -4.47 8.80 12.78
CA ARG A 28 -3.04 8.60 13.09
C ARG A 28 -2.71 7.15 13.39
N PHE A 29 -3.53 6.44 14.19
CA PHE A 29 -3.29 5.03 14.50
C PHE A 29 -3.47 4.09 13.31
N ALA A 30 -4.27 4.48 12.32
CA ALA A 30 -4.49 3.72 11.09
C ALA A 30 -3.52 4.08 9.96
N ASP A 31 -2.67 5.09 10.13
CA ASP A 31 -1.75 5.56 9.09
C ASP A 31 -0.46 4.73 9.11
N PRO A 32 -0.18 3.92 8.06
CA PRO A 32 1.01 3.08 8.00
C PRO A 32 2.31 3.92 7.95
N MET A 33 2.25 5.20 7.59
CA MET A 33 3.42 6.08 7.63
C MET A 33 3.94 6.29 9.06
N THR A 34 3.08 6.10 10.08
CA THR A 34 3.44 6.30 11.49
C THR A 34 4.22 5.13 12.09
N THR A 35 4.32 4.01 11.38
CA THR A 35 5.02 2.80 11.85
C THR A 35 6.40 2.63 11.21
N LEU A 36 6.82 3.56 10.36
CA LEU A 36 8.12 3.50 9.70
C LEU A 36 9.26 3.94 10.64
N PRO A 37 10.45 3.30 10.56
CA PRO A 37 10.78 2.13 9.74
C PRO A 37 10.34 0.79 10.38
N LEU A 38 10.11 -0.22 9.54
CA LEU A 38 9.88 -1.60 9.99
C LEU A 38 11.19 -2.39 10.05
N ALA A 39 11.26 -3.37 10.95
CA ALA A 39 12.42 -4.26 11.12
C ALA A 39 12.47 -5.44 10.13
N VAL A 40 11.51 -5.52 9.20
CA VAL A 40 11.39 -6.62 8.22
C VAL A 40 11.41 -6.05 6.80
N PRO A 41 11.88 -6.83 5.80
CA PRO A 41 11.82 -6.40 4.39
C PRO A 41 10.39 -6.16 3.94
N VAL A 42 10.18 -5.10 3.16
CA VAL A 42 8.88 -4.77 2.56
C VAL A 42 8.99 -4.68 1.05
N ILE A 43 8.18 -5.47 0.35
CA ILE A 43 8.02 -5.37 -1.09
C ILE A 43 6.61 -4.88 -1.38
N ALA A 44 6.46 -3.61 -1.75
CA ALA A 44 5.19 -3.08 -2.21
C ALA A 44 4.98 -3.52 -3.67
N VAL A 45 3.89 -4.22 -3.96
CA VAL A 45 3.53 -4.63 -5.32
C VAL A 45 2.30 -3.84 -5.76
N HIS A 46 2.32 -3.25 -6.95
CA HIS A 46 1.26 -2.36 -7.43
C HIS A 46 0.93 -2.62 -8.90
N GLY A 47 -0.35 -2.71 -9.25
CA GLY A 47 -0.82 -2.88 -10.63
C GLY A 47 -0.63 -1.59 -11.44
N SER A 48 0.03 -1.66 -12.59
CA SER A 48 0.34 -0.47 -13.40
C SER A 48 -0.90 0.23 -13.98
N GLU A 49 -2.04 -0.46 -13.98
CA GLU A 49 -3.32 0.04 -14.48
C GLU A 49 -4.34 0.24 -13.34
N ASP A 50 -3.89 0.23 -12.07
CA ASP A 50 -4.74 0.48 -10.91
C ASP A 50 -5.28 1.92 -10.94
N THR A 51 -6.60 2.02 -11.12
CA THR A 51 -7.37 3.28 -11.07
C THR A 51 -8.14 3.45 -9.76
N THR A 52 -8.11 2.46 -8.87
CA THR A 52 -8.79 2.46 -7.57
C THR A 52 -7.89 3.07 -6.50
N VAL A 53 -6.62 2.69 -6.47
CA VAL A 53 -5.62 3.24 -5.55
C VAL A 53 -4.50 3.86 -6.37
N PRO A 54 -4.23 5.18 -6.23
CA PRO A 54 -3.13 5.80 -6.96
C PRO A 54 -1.78 5.17 -6.61
N LEU A 55 -0.99 4.88 -7.64
CA LEU A 55 0.39 4.39 -7.53
C LEU A 55 1.26 5.21 -6.57
N GLY A 56 1.02 6.52 -6.52
CA GLY A 56 1.71 7.44 -5.62
C GLY A 56 1.65 7.04 -4.15
N GLN A 57 0.62 6.31 -3.69
CA GLN A 57 0.57 5.83 -2.31
C GLN A 57 1.66 4.79 -2.02
N SER A 58 1.92 3.87 -2.95
CA SER A 58 2.99 2.89 -2.82
C SER A 58 4.37 3.55 -3.00
N GLU A 59 4.50 4.51 -3.92
CA GLU A 59 5.74 5.27 -4.13
C GLU A 59 6.13 6.08 -2.88
N SER A 60 5.19 6.84 -2.30
CA SER A 60 5.42 7.63 -1.08
C SER A 60 5.81 6.75 0.12
N TYR A 61 5.16 5.61 0.31
CA TYR A 61 5.47 4.69 1.41
C TYR A 61 6.88 4.09 1.29
N VAL A 62 7.24 3.59 0.10
CA VAL A 62 8.58 3.03 -0.16
C VAL A 62 9.66 4.09 -0.05
N ASN A 63 9.42 5.31 -0.57
CA ASN A 63 10.38 6.40 -0.46
C ASN A 63 10.61 6.83 0.99
N ALA A 64 9.56 6.97 1.79
CA ALA A 64 9.69 7.29 3.22
C ALA A 64 10.41 6.18 3.99
N GLY A 65 10.09 4.92 3.68
CA GLY A 65 10.76 3.77 4.27
C GLY A 65 12.25 3.72 3.96
N THR A 66 12.61 3.82 2.68
CA THR A 66 14.03 3.81 2.26
C THR A 66 14.81 5.00 2.82
N THR A 67 14.20 6.19 2.91
CA THR A 67 14.79 7.36 3.58
C THR A 67 15.06 7.09 5.06
N ALA A 68 14.20 6.30 5.72
CA ALA A 68 14.37 5.85 7.09
C ALA A 68 15.22 4.57 7.23
N HIS A 69 15.98 4.18 6.19
CA HIS A 69 16.82 2.99 6.13
C HIS A 69 16.07 1.65 6.32
N MET A 70 14.76 1.61 6.06
CA MET A 70 13.99 0.36 5.94
C MET A 70 14.36 -0.35 4.62
N ASP A 71 14.53 -1.67 4.66
CA ASP A 71 14.64 -2.48 3.45
C ASP A 71 13.28 -2.53 2.75
N ALA A 72 13.10 -1.64 1.77
CA ALA A 72 11.85 -1.49 1.05
C ALA A 72 12.05 -1.22 -0.43
N ARG A 73 11.19 -1.83 -1.26
CA ARG A 73 11.15 -1.58 -2.70
C ARG A 73 9.75 -1.68 -3.27
N LEU A 74 9.54 -1.01 -4.40
CA LEU A 74 8.31 -1.04 -5.17
C LEU A 74 8.49 -1.91 -6.43
N VAL A 75 7.54 -2.80 -6.68
CA VAL A 75 7.45 -3.61 -7.89
C VAL A 75 6.13 -3.28 -8.60
N LYS A 76 6.22 -2.73 -9.81
CA LYS A 76 5.05 -2.48 -10.66
C LYS A 76 4.82 -3.72 -11.54
N VAL A 77 3.58 -4.18 -11.62
CA VAL A 77 3.18 -5.35 -12.41
C VAL A 77 2.03 -5.00 -13.35
N PRO A 78 1.86 -5.67 -14.50
CA PRO A 78 0.70 -5.45 -15.36
C PRO A 78 -0.62 -5.77 -14.65
N GLY A 79 -1.68 -5.03 -15.00
CA GLY A 79 -3.03 -5.24 -14.49
C GLY A 79 -3.53 -4.17 -13.54
N ASP A 80 -4.82 -4.28 -13.22
CA ASP A 80 -5.58 -3.37 -12.38
C ASP A 80 -5.43 -3.67 -10.87
N HIS A 81 -6.28 -3.02 -10.07
CA HIS A 81 -6.33 -3.18 -8.61
C HIS A 81 -6.47 -4.64 -8.15
N TYR A 82 -7.23 -5.45 -8.89
CA TYR A 82 -7.56 -6.82 -8.51
C TYR A 82 -6.60 -7.84 -9.11
N ALA A 83 -5.75 -7.43 -10.06
CA ALA A 83 -4.78 -8.31 -10.69
C ALA A 83 -3.86 -8.99 -9.66
N LEU A 84 -3.56 -8.35 -8.52
CA LEU A 84 -2.67 -8.93 -7.51
C LEU A 84 -3.25 -10.15 -6.79
N ILE A 85 -4.58 -10.31 -6.78
CA ILE A 85 -5.28 -11.38 -6.06
C ILE A 85 -5.86 -12.47 -6.97
N ASP A 86 -5.97 -12.23 -8.28
CA ASP A 86 -6.43 -13.24 -9.24
C ASP A 86 -5.29 -14.21 -9.60
N PRO A 87 -5.39 -15.51 -9.27
CA PRO A 87 -4.34 -16.50 -9.54
C PRO A 87 -3.95 -16.67 -11.02
N LYS A 88 -4.79 -16.20 -11.95
CA LYS A 88 -4.56 -16.32 -13.39
C LYS A 88 -3.66 -15.21 -13.95
N THR A 89 -3.44 -14.13 -13.20
CA THR A 89 -2.75 -12.94 -13.69
C THR A 89 -1.22 -13.02 -13.49
N PRO A 90 -0.46 -12.20 -14.23
CA PRO A 90 0.96 -11.97 -13.93
C PRO A 90 1.20 -11.39 -12.53
N GLY A 91 0.31 -10.51 -12.04
CA GLY A 91 0.45 -9.84 -10.75
C GLY A 91 0.47 -10.83 -9.58
N TYR A 92 -0.47 -11.77 -9.54
CA TYR A 92 -0.47 -12.83 -8.52
C TYR A 92 0.79 -13.70 -8.56
N ARG A 93 1.22 -14.10 -9.77
CA ARG A 93 2.46 -14.88 -9.92
C ARG A 93 3.68 -14.11 -9.39
N ALA A 94 3.78 -12.82 -9.68
CA ALA A 94 4.85 -11.97 -9.16
C ALA A 94 4.85 -11.93 -7.63
N CYS A 95 3.69 -11.68 -6.99
CA CYS A 95 3.57 -11.71 -5.52
C CYS A 95 4.07 -13.04 -4.93
N ARG A 96 3.64 -14.17 -5.52
CA ARG A 96 4.05 -15.51 -5.05
C ARG A 96 5.56 -15.73 -5.13
N GLU A 97 6.19 -15.37 -6.26
CA GLU A 97 7.64 -15.56 -6.41
C GLU A 97 8.45 -14.58 -5.53
N LEU A 98 7.95 -13.36 -5.32
CA LEU A 98 8.59 -12.40 -4.41
C LEU A 98 8.57 -12.90 -2.96
N VAL A 99 7.45 -13.44 -2.49
CA VAL A 99 7.38 -14.05 -1.15
C VAL A 99 8.35 -15.23 -1.05
N ARG A 100 8.40 -16.12 -2.06
CA ARG A 100 9.36 -17.22 -2.08
C ARG A 100 10.80 -16.75 -2.00
N SER A 101 11.15 -15.65 -2.67
CA SER A 101 12.51 -15.09 -2.61
C SER A 101 12.93 -14.61 -1.23
N LEU A 102 11.98 -14.35 -0.33
CA LEU A 102 12.26 -13.97 1.07
C LEU A 102 12.46 -15.17 2.00
N LEU A 103 12.13 -16.38 1.55
CA LEU A 103 12.16 -17.59 2.39
C LEU A 103 13.49 -18.38 2.28
N GLY A 104 14.36 -18.04 1.33
CA GLY A 104 15.58 -18.80 1.04
C GLY A 104 15.32 -19.97 0.11
#